data_AF-A0A7C4PJX0-F1
#
_entry.id   AF-A0A7C4PJX0-F1
#
_cell.length_a   1.000
_cell.length_b   1.000
_cell.length_c   1.000
_cell.angle_alpha   90.00
_cell.angle_beta   90.00
_cell.angle_gamma   90.00
#
_symmetry.space_group_name_H-M   'P 1'
#
loop_
_entity.id
_entity.type
_entity.pdbx_description
1 polymer ?
#
loop_
_entity_poly.entity_id
_entity_poly.type
_entity_poly.pdbx_seq_one_letter_code
_entity_poly.pdbx_strand_id
1 'polypeptide(L)'
;MGRNTDELVDELAALIGTGQEHSLEAIQVSSEQAGSDLALLKELIHSRRPEDQSRLEEMYLRYANARKPGKGKKYDVVYRMRNLLMDRWNLWPRLTFFWSWKDEDGNEIIDSANNYCERSIGWWIKERCRSIRGYKQVRSTLGMSRLIAFAGNHLAHGLRFADLMA
;
A
#
# COMPACT_ATOMS: atom_id res chain seq x y z
N MET A 1 3.75 1.68 -3.68
CA MET A 1 3.51 0.52 -2.79
C MET A 1 4.16 -0.76 -3.33
N GLY A 2 3.95 -1.16 -4.60
CA GLY A 2 4.60 -2.35 -5.19
C GLY A 2 6.14 -2.30 -5.19
N ARG A 3 6.74 -1.25 -5.78
CA ARG A 3 8.21 -1.10 -5.92
C ARG A 3 9.04 -1.40 -4.66
N ASN A 4 8.62 -0.89 -3.49
CA ASN A 4 9.37 -1.12 -2.25
C ASN A 4 9.24 -2.58 -1.75
N THR A 5 8.09 -3.21 -2.00
CA THR A 5 7.94 -4.65 -1.69
C THR A 5 8.69 -5.51 -2.69
N ASP A 6 8.69 -5.15 -3.97
CA ASP A 6 9.41 -5.87 -5.02
C ASP A 6 10.92 -5.86 -4.75
N GLU A 7 11.47 -4.69 -4.41
CA GLU A 7 12.88 -4.52 -4.01
C GLU A 7 13.23 -5.37 -2.78
N LEU A 8 12.37 -5.36 -1.76
CA LEU A 8 12.58 -6.17 -0.55
C LEU A 8 12.48 -7.67 -0.84
N VAL A 9 11.56 -8.10 -1.70
CA VAL A 9 11.45 -9.49 -2.14
C VAL A 9 12.70 -9.91 -2.91
N ASP A 10 13.21 -9.06 -3.81
CA ASP A 10 14.43 -9.35 -4.57
C ASP A 10 15.67 -9.43 -3.67
N GLU A 11 15.77 -8.55 -2.67
CA GLU A 11 16.83 -8.62 -1.67
C GLU A 11 16.78 -9.94 -0.88
N LEU A 12 15.60 -10.34 -0.40
CA LEU A 12 15.41 -11.58 0.35
C LEU A 12 15.67 -12.82 -0.51
N ALA A 13 15.22 -12.82 -1.76
CA ALA A 13 15.45 -13.91 -2.70
C ALA A 13 16.96 -14.08 -3.00
N ALA A 14 17.68 -12.97 -3.16
CA ALA A 14 19.13 -13.00 -3.33
C ALA A 14 19.84 -13.57 -2.09
N LEU A 15 19.44 -13.19 -0.88
CA LEU A 15 20.00 -13.72 0.37
C LEU A 15 19.75 -15.22 0.55
N ILE A 16 18.59 -15.72 0.14
CA ILE A 16 18.28 -17.16 0.17
C ILE A 16 19.13 -17.90 -0.88
N GLY A 17 19.30 -17.32 -2.07
CA GLY A 17 20.05 -17.92 -3.17
C GLY A 17 21.57 -18.04 -2.94
N THR A 18 22.17 -17.18 -2.10
CA THR A 18 23.61 -17.29 -1.77
C THR A 18 23.93 -18.43 -0.81
N GLY A 19 22.93 -19.12 -0.25
CA GLY A 19 23.11 -20.29 0.60
C GLY A 19 23.77 -20.02 1.95
N GLN A 20 23.92 -18.74 2.34
CA GLN A 20 24.49 -18.34 3.64
C GLN A 20 23.47 -18.35 4.78
N GLU A 21 22.22 -18.72 4.50
CA GLU A 21 21.07 -18.56 5.39
C GLU A 21 20.65 -19.88 6.06
N HIS A 22 21.19 -20.16 7.24
CA HIS A 22 20.78 -21.29 8.08
C HIS A 22 19.51 -21.01 8.91
N SER A 23 19.00 -19.78 8.85
CA SER A 23 17.85 -19.36 9.66
C SER A 23 16.56 -20.12 9.30
N LEU A 24 16.44 -20.57 8.05
CA LEU A 24 15.34 -21.36 7.49
C LEU A 24 15.23 -22.78 8.07
N GLU A 25 16.38 -23.40 8.35
CA GLU A 25 16.44 -24.76 8.93
C GLU A 25 15.77 -24.80 10.31
N ALA A 26 15.87 -23.72 11.08
CA ALA A 26 15.29 -23.62 12.42
C ALA A 26 13.76 -23.71 12.45
N ILE A 27 13.09 -23.45 11.32
CA ILE A 27 11.64 -23.58 11.16
C ILE A 27 11.25 -24.67 10.15
N GLN A 28 12.21 -25.49 9.71
CA GLN A 28 12.01 -26.58 8.74
C GLN A 28 11.43 -26.12 7.38
N VAL A 29 11.73 -24.89 6.98
CA VAL A 29 11.37 -24.37 5.65
C VAL A 29 12.59 -24.52 4.74
N SER A 30 12.41 -25.07 3.53
CA SER A 30 13.50 -25.15 2.55
C SER A 30 13.72 -23.81 1.85
N SER A 31 14.95 -23.56 1.39
CA SER A 31 15.26 -22.37 0.57
C SER A 31 14.40 -22.30 -0.70
N GLU A 32 14.07 -23.44 -1.30
CA GLU A 32 13.17 -23.53 -2.46
C GLU A 32 11.74 -23.08 -2.11
N GLN A 33 11.22 -23.53 -0.96
CA GLN A 33 9.89 -23.10 -0.49
C GLN A 33 9.88 -21.60 -0.20
N ALA A 34 10.93 -21.08 0.43
CA ALA A 34 11.03 -19.65 0.71
C ALA A 34 11.13 -18.79 -0.55
N GLY A 35 11.86 -19.26 -1.56
CA GLY A 35 11.89 -18.63 -2.88
C GLY A 35 10.53 -18.66 -3.58
N SER A 36 9.83 -19.80 -3.53
CA SER A 36 8.48 -19.95 -4.08
C SER A 36 7.47 -19.03 -3.39
N ASP A 37 7.52 -18.93 -2.06
CA ASP A 37 6.67 -18.04 -1.29
C ASP A 37 6.91 -16.56 -1.66
N LEU A 38 8.17 -16.16 -1.87
CA LEU A 38 8.52 -14.81 -2.31
C LEU A 38 8.01 -14.50 -3.72
N ALA A 39 8.14 -15.44 -4.65
CA ALA A 39 7.63 -15.31 -6.01
C ALA A 39 6.09 -15.20 -6.01
N LEU A 40 5.41 -16.08 -5.29
CA LEU A 40 3.96 -16.04 -5.14
C LEU A 40 3.52 -14.71 -4.51
N LEU A 41 4.20 -14.22 -3.48
CA LEU A 41 3.86 -12.93 -2.86
C LEU A 41 3.87 -11.78 -3.88
N LYS A 42 4.86 -11.75 -4.80
CA LYS A 42 4.89 -10.76 -5.88
C LYS A 42 3.66 -10.86 -6.78
N GLU A 43 3.32 -12.06 -7.23
CA GLU A 43 2.13 -12.30 -8.06
C GLU A 43 0.86 -11.80 -7.38
N LEU A 44 0.68 -12.13 -6.09
CA LEU A 44 -0.47 -11.69 -5.31
C LEU A 44 -0.52 -10.16 -5.23
N ILE A 45 0.59 -9.49 -4.90
CA ILE A 45 0.64 -8.03 -4.75
C ILE A 45 0.28 -7.30 -6.06
N HIS A 46 0.54 -7.92 -7.20
CA HIS A 46 0.16 -7.41 -8.51
C HIS A 46 -1.31 -7.72 -8.85
N SER A 47 -1.81 -8.93 -8.56
CA SER A 47 -3.20 -9.32 -8.83
C SER A 47 -4.20 -8.63 -7.91
N ARG A 48 -3.83 -8.43 -6.64
CA ARG A 48 -4.63 -7.86 -5.54
C ARG A 48 -6.05 -8.41 -5.45
N ARG A 49 -6.22 -9.72 -5.60
CA ARG A 49 -7.55 -10.33 -5.51
C ARG A 49 -7.96 -10.49 -4.05
N PRO A 50 -9.18 -10.09 -3.65
CA PRO A 50 -9.64 -10.24 -2.28
C PRO A 50 -9.55 -11.69 -1.75
N GLU A 51 -9.79 -12.67 -2.62
CA GLU A 51 -9.84 -14.10 -2.30
C GLU A 51 -8.46 -14.66 -1.93
N ASP A 52 -7.37 -13.99 -2.34
CA ASP A 52 -6.01 -14.44 -2.06
C ASP A 52 -5.57 -14.19 -0.60
N GLN A 53 -6.44 -13.61 0.25
CA GLN A 53 -6.13 -13.38 1.67
C GLN A 53 -5.79 -14.67 2.42
N SER A 54 -6.50 -15.77 2.14
CA SER A 54 -6.26 -17.07 2.76
C SER A 54 -4.90 -17.64 2.37
N ARG A 55 -4.47 -17.43 1.12
CA ARG A 55 -3.13 -17.85 0.67
C ARG A 55 -2.03 -17.12 1.43
N LEU A 56 -2.20 -15.83 1.69
CA LEU A 56 -1.26 -15.06 2.51
C LEU A 56 -1.20 -15.53 3.96
N GLU A 57 -2.33 -15.96 4.51
CA GLU A 57 -2.40 -16.57 5.84
C GLU A 57 -1.62 -17.89 5.88
N GLU A 58 -1.85 -18.79 4.92
CA GLU A 58 -1.11 -20.06 4.80
C GLU A 58 0.41 -19.83 4.69
N MET A 59 0.81 -18.86 3.88
CA MET A 59 2.21 -18.45 3.78
C MET A 59 2.73 -17.94 5.12
N TYR A 60 2.01 -17.02 5.78
CA TYR A 60 2.42 -16.48 7.08
C TYR A 60 2.58 -17.57 8.14
N LEU A 61 1.66 -18.53 8.20
CA LEU A 61 1.68 -19.61 9.18
C LEU A 61 2.95 -20.47 9.08
N ARG A 62 3.53 -20.64 7.88
CA ARG A 62 4.84 -21.32 7.70
C ARG A 62 5.98 -20.62 8.46
N TYR A 63 5.95 -19.29 8.54
CA TYR A 63 7.00 -18.49 9.19
C TYR A 63 6.60 -18.00 10.58
N ALA A 64 5.41 -18.32 11.09
CA ALA A 64 4.89 -17.78 12.35
C ALA A 64 5.81 -18.10 13.55
N ASN A 65 6.49 -19.25 13.52
CA ASN A 65 7.42 -19.71 14.55
C ASN A 65 8.81 -19.04 14.47
N ALA A 66 9.04 -18.14 13.51
CA ALA A 66 10.29 -17.38 13.41
C ALA A 66 10.56 -16.59 14.70
N ARG A 67 11.69 -16.90 15.35
CA ARG A 67 12.09 -16.25 16.60
C ARG A 67 12.43 -14.79 16.35
N LYS A 68 11.97 -13.92 17.25
CA LYS A 68 12.39 -12.51 17.28
C LYS A 68 13.88 -12.42 17.66
N PRO A 69 14.72 -11.68 16.90
CA PRO A 69 16.12 -11.53 17.27
C PRO A 69 16.27 -10.75 18.58
N GLY A 70 17.38 -11.01 19.27
CA GLY A 70 17.75 -10.30 20.49
C GLY A 70 18.02 -8.81 20.23
N LYS A 71 17.89 -7.99 21.28
CA LYS A 71 18.12 -6.53 21.20
C LYS A 71 19.53 -6.25 20.63
N GLY A 72 19.61 -5.45 19.57
CA GLY A 72 20.87 -5.04 18.93
C GLY A 72 21.44 -6.02 17.91
N LYS A 73 20.79 -7.15 17.64
CA LYS A 73 21.17 -8.06 16.54
C LYS A 73 20.47 -7.68 15.24
N LYS A 74 21.11 -8.00 14.11
CA LYS A 74 20.47 -7.90 12.79
C LYS A 74 19.27 -8.87 12.70
N TYR A 75 18.31 -8.54 11.84
CA TYR A 75 17.15 -9.39 11.58
C TYR A 75 17.52 -10.50 10.60
N ASP A 76 17.35 -11.75 11.02
CA ASP A 76 17.55 -12.92 10.16
C ASP A 76 16.47 -13.00 9.08
N VAL A 77 16.77 -13.65 7.95
CA VAL A 77 15.87 -13.75 6.79
C VAL A 77 14.50 -14.31 7.16
N VAL A 78 14.45 -15.37 7.97
CA VAL A 78 13.19 -15.97 8.43
C VAL A 78 12.32 -15.00 9.22
N TYR A 79 12.91 -14.15 10.06
CA TYR A 79 12.17 -13.14 10.78
C TYR A 79 11.69 -12.01 9.88
N ARG A 80 12.48 -11.64 8.87
CA ARG A 80 12.07 -10.66 7.84
C ARG A 80 10.90 -11.20 7.01
N MET A 81 10.95 -12.46 6.59
CA MET A 81 9.87 -13.18 5.89
C MET A 81 8.58 -13.18 6.71
N ARG A 82 8.66 -13.56 7.99
CA ARG A 82 7.52 -13.52 8.92
C ARG A 82 6.88 -12.14 8.94
N ASN A 83 7.66 -11.09 9.15
CA ASN A 83 7.11 -9.73 9.25
C ASN A 83 6.53 -9.24 7.93
N LEU A 84 7.17 -9.55 6.81
CA LEU A 84 6.67 -9.19 5.48
C LEU A 84 5.30 -9.82 5.21
N LEU A 85 5.18 -11.13 5.43
CA LEU A 85 3.93 -11.86 5.20
C LEU A 85 2.84 -11.42 6.18
N MET A 86 3.18 -11.21 7.45
CA MET A 86 2.26 -10.69 8.46
C MET A 86 1.72 -9.31 8.08
N ASP A 87 2.59 -8.39 7.66
CA ASP A 87 2.20 -7.04 7.24
C ASP A 87 1.29 -7.09 6.00
N ARG A 88 1.65 -7.90 4.99
CA ARG A 88 0.87 -8.05 3.77
C ARG A 88 -0.50 -8.70 4.02
N TRP A 89 -0.57 -9.71 4.87
CA TRP A 89 -1.82 -10.34 5.29
C TRP A 89 -2.73 -9.36 6.05
N ASN A 90 -2.20 -8.65 7.05
CA ASN A 90 -2.96 -7.68 7.85
C ASN A 90 -3.47 -6.50 7.01
N LEU A 91 -2.69 -6.07 6.03
CA LEU A 91 -3.07 -4.96 5.15
C LEU A 91 -3.96 -5.41 3.98
N TRP A 92 -4.09 -6.71 3.71
CA TRP A 92 -4.76 -7.23 2.52
C TRP A 92 -6.18 -6.69 2.33
N PRO A 93 -7.08 -6.71 3.35
CA PRO A 93 -8.43 -6.20 3.19
C PRO A 93 -8.47 -4.72 2.81
N ARG A 94 -7.47 -3.94 3.23
CA ARG A 94 -7.34 -2.51 2.86
C ARG A 94 -6.79 -2.33 1.46
N LEU A 95 -5.86 -3.20 1.05
CA LEU A 95 -5.24 -3.17 -0.28
C LEU A 95 -6.20 -3.61 -1.38
N THR A 96 -7.13 -4.52 -1.08
CA THR A 96 -8.12 -5.04 -2.02
C THR A 96 -9.49 -4.38 -1.86
N PHE A 97 -9.66 -3.47 -0.90
CA PHE A 97 -10.95 -2.81 -0.61
C PHE A 97 -11.59 -2.16 -1.85
N PHE A 98 -10.77 -1.62 -2.76
CA PHE A 98 -11.27 -0.98 -3.99
C PHE A 98 -12.10 -1.92 -4.88
N TRP A 99 -11.91 -3.25 -4.79
CA TRP A 99 -12.75 -4.23 -5.50
C TRP A 99 -14.21 -4.22 -5.04
N SER A 100 -14.49 -3.73 -3.83
CA SER A 100 -15.86 -3.58 -3.31
C SER A 100 -16.55 -2.32 -3.81
N TRP A 101 -15.82 -1.39 -4.45
CA TRP A 101 -16.38 -0.13 -4.96
C TRP A 101 -16.90 -0.33 -6.38
N LYS A 102 -18.13 -0.83 -6.43
CA LYS A 102 -18.90 -1.00 -7.66
C LYS A 102 -20.09 -0.04 -7.67
N ASP A 103 -20.46 0.44 -8.86
CA ASP A 103 -21.70 1.22 -9.03
C ASP A 103 -22.93 0.32 -8.89
N GLU A 104 -24.12 0.92 -9.01
CA GLU A 104 -25.40 0.21 -8.92
C GLU A 104 -25.54 -0.90 -9.98
N ASP A 105 -24.79 -0.80 -11.09
CA ASP A 105 -24.75 -1.75 -12.19
C ASP A 105 -23.60 -2.78 -12.07
N GLY A 106 -22.77 -2.70 -11.02
CA GLY A 106 -21.67 -3.61 -10.77
C GLY A 106 -20.35 -3.27 -11.49
N ASN A 107 -20.25 -2.12 -12.15
CA ASN A 107 -19.03 -1.65 -12.81
C ASN A 107 -18.04 -1.08 -11.79
N GLU A 108 -16.75 -1.24 -12.06
CA GLU A 108 -15.68 -0.70 -11.22
C GLU A 108 -15.68 0.83 -11.26
N ILE A 109 -15.88 1.47 -10.10
CA ILE A 109 -15.93 2.95 -9.99
C ILE A 109 -14.52 3.56 -10.00
N ILE A 110 -13.54 2.85 -9.43
CA ILE A 110 -12.19 3.35 -9.23
C ILE A 110 -11.19 2.42 -9.90
N ASP A 111 -10.44 2.97 -10.87
CA ASP A 111 -9.25 2.32 -11.40
C ASP A 111 -8.23 2.08 -10.27
N SER A 112 -7.77 0.84 -10.15
CA SER A 112 -6.74 0.39 -9.20
C SER A 112 -5.43 1.19 -9.24
N ALA A 113 -5.19 1.95 -10.31
CA ALA A 113 -4.08 2.88 -10.41
C ALA A 113 -4.36 4.15 -9.60
N ASN A 114 -3.41 4.56 -8.74
CA ASN A 114 -3.50 5.78 -7.93
C ASN A 114 -3.70 7.08 -8.75
N ASN A 115 -3.67 6.96 -10.08
CA ASN A 115 -3.77 8.02 -11.05
C ASN A 115 -4.98 8.90 -10.79
N TYR A 116 -6.12 8.35 -10.32
CA TYR A 116 -7.29 9.17 -10.06
C TYR A 116 -7.12 10.08 -8.84
N CYS A 117 -6.63 9.55 -7.71
CA CYS A 117 -6.34 10.35 -6.52
C CYS A 117 -5.17 11.31 -6.76
N GLU A 118 -4.09 10.87 -7.40
CA GLU A 118 -2.95 11.72 -7.71
C GLU A 118 -3.28 12.81 -8.73
N ARG A 119 -4.09 12.52 -9.75
CA ARG A 119 -4.61 13.55 -10.68
C ARG A 119 -5.57 14.48 -9.99
N SER A 120 -6.44 13.97 -9.13
CA SER A 120 -7.36 14.82 -8.36
C SER A 120 -6.56 15.78 -7.48
N ILE A 121 -5.58 15.30 -6.72
CA ILE A 121 -4.69 16.16 -5.92
C ILE A 121 -3.87 17.09 -6.82
N GLY A 122 -3.39 16.58 -7.96
CA GLY A 122 -2.61 17.32 -8.96
C GLY A 122 -3.38 18.53 -9.52
N TRP A 123 -4.57 18.30 -10.05
CA TRP A 123 -5.41 19.31 -10.69
C TRP A 123 -6.08 20.23 -9.67
N TRP A 124 -6.55 19.69 -8.54
CA TRP A 124 -7.30 20.49 -7.56
C TRP A 124 -6.42 21.32 -6.63
N ILE A 125 -5.30 20.75 -6.18
CA ILE A 125 -4.47 21.36 -5.13
C ILE A 125 -3.15 21.83 -5.73
N LYS A 126 -2.39 20.95 -6.39
CA LYS A 126 -1.04 21.29 -6.82
C LYS A 126 -1.01 22.34 -7.93
N GLU A 127 -1.87 22.25 -8.93
CA GLU A 127 -1.91 23.22 -10.05
C GLU A 127 -2.47 24.57 -9.61
N ARG A 128 -3.53 24.57 -8.79
CA ARG A 128 -4.16 25.82 -8.30
C ARG A 128 -3.33 26.53 -7.23
N CYS A 129 -2.56 25.80 -6.44
CA CYS A 129 -1.62 26.37 -5.46
C CYS A 129 -0.18 26.48 -6.00
N ARG A 130 0.05 26.22 -7.30
CA ARG A 130 1.40 26.17 -7.90
C ARG A 130 2.19 27.46 -7.75
N SER A 131 1.51 28.60 -7.78
CA SER A 131 2.10 29.92 -7.59
C SER A 131 2.40 30.27 -6.13
N ILE A 132 1.89 29.48 -5.17
CA ILE A 132 2.00 29.72 -3.74
C ILE A 132 3.13 28.85 -3.18
N ARG A 133 4.23 29.46 -2.70
CA ARG A 133 5.32 28.76 -2.00
C ARG A 133 4.98 28.50 -0.53
N GLY A 134 3.83 27.88 -0.30
CA GLY A 134 3.31 27.54 1.03
C GLY A 134 2.52 28.65 1.73
N TYR A 135 1.81 28.26 2.78
CA TYR A 135 0.99 29.15 3.59
C TYR A 135 1.76 29.60 4.82
N LYS A 136 1.74 30.91 5.12
CA LYS A 136 2.40 31.49 6.31
C LYS A 136 1.63 31.24 7.62
N GLN A 137 0.36 30.84 7.52
CA GLN A 137 -0.53 30.62 8.66
C GLN A 137 -1.43 29.41 8.42
N VAL A 138 -1.70 28.63 9.48
CA VAL A 138 -2.58 27.46 9.42
C VAL A 138 -4.00 27.83 8.97
N ARG A 139 -4.50 29.01 9.38
CA ARG A 139 -5.83 29.50 8.98
C ARG A 139 -5.96 29.66 7.47
N SER A 140 -4.92 30.15 6.79
CA SER A 140 -4.92 30.29 5.32
C SER A 140 -4.95 28.94 4.62
N THR A 141 -4.21 27.95 5.12
CA THR A 141 -4.26 26.57 4.60
C THR A 141 -5.66 25.98 4.72
N LEU A 142 -6.29 26.14 5.89
CA LEU A 142 -7.64 25.63 6.14
C LEU A 142 -8.69 26.35 5.29
N GLY A 143 -8.60 27.67 5.19
CA GLY A 143 -9.50 28.48 4.36
C GLY A 143 -9.44 28.07 2.89
N MET A 144 -8.24 27.97 2.33
CA MET A 144 -8.07 27.55 0.93
C MET A 144 -8.49 26.11 0.69
N SER A 145 -8.18 25.19 1.61
CA SER A 145 -8.59 23.78 1.46
C SER A 145 -10.11 23.63 1.47
N ARG A 146 -10.80 24.36 2.37
CA ARG A 146 -12.27 24.37 2.43
C ARG A 146 -12.89 25.01 1.20
N LEU A 147 -12.33 26.13 0.72
CA LEU A 147 -12.79 26.79 -0.48
C LEU A 147 -12.68 25.89 -1.71
N ILE A 148 -11.54 25.19 -1.88
CA ILE A 148 -11.35 24.25 -2.99
C ILE A 148 -12.35 23.10 -2.93
N ALA A 149 -12.58 22.52 -1.74
CA ALA A 149 -13.55 21.44 -1.57
C ALA A 149 -14.99 21.91 -1.83
N PHE A 150 -15.37 23.05 -1.27
CA PHE A 150 -16.70 23.65 -1.48
C PHE A 150 -16.92 23.95 -2.96
N ALA A 151 -15.92 24.51 -3.64
CA ALA A 151 -16.02 24.82 -5.05
C ALA A 151 -16.11 23.55 -5.92
N GLY A 152 -15.36 22.51 -5.56
CA GLY A 152 -15.42 21.20 -6.21
C GLY A 152 -16.82 20.57 -6.15
N ASN A 153 -17.49 20.64 -5.01
CA ASN A 153 -18.83 20.06 -4.83
C ASN A 153 -19.93 20.74 -5.67
N HIS A 154 -19.67 21.93 -6.20
CA HIS A 154 -20.64 22.71 -6.98
C HIS A 154 -20.31 22.79 -8.47
N LEU A 155 -19.31 22.06 -8.96
CA LEU A 155 -18.89 22.14 -10.37
C LEU A 155 -20.00 21.83 -11.37
N ALA A 156 -20.87 20.88 -11.06
CA ALA A 156 -21.95 20.46 -11.95
C ALA A 156 -23.08 21.49 -12.06
N HIS A 157 -23.24 22.36 -11.05
CA HIS A 157 -24.39 23.26 -10.93
C HIS A 157 -24.00 24.75 -10.92
N GLY A 158 -22.70 25.05 -10.81
CA GLY A 158 -22.17 26.39 -10.65
C GLY A 158 -22.22 26.90 -9.21
N LEU A 159 -21.43 27.95 -8.94
CA LEU A 159 -21.40 28.66 -7.65
C LEU A 159 -21.81 30.10 -7.87
N ARG A 160 -22.62 30.63 -6.96
CA ARG A 160 -22.84 32.07 -6.88
C ARG A 160 -21.79 32.66 -5.96
N PHE A 161 -21.09 33.67 -6.44
CA PHE A 161 -20.04 34.35 -5.67
C PHE A 161 -20.54 34.93 -4.34
N ALA A 162 -21.82 35.30 -4.26
CA ALA A 162 -22.44 35.79 -3.04
C ALA A 162 -22.43 34.76 -1.89
N ASP A 163 -22.55 33.47 -2.21
CA ASP A 163 -22.58 32.39 -1.21
C ASP A 163 -21.19 32.10 -0.60
N LEU A 164 -20.12 32.69 -1.16
CA LEU A 164 -18.73 32.57 -0.68
C LEU A 164 -18.31 33.68 0.29
N MET A 165 -19.09 34.77 0.35
CA MET A 165 -18.73 36.00 1.06
C MET A 165 -19.56 36.23 2.34
N ALA A 166 -20.47 35.31 2.65
CA ALA A 166 -21.32 35.30 3.85
C ALA A 166 -20.72 34.41 4.95
#